data_AF-A0A2P7B010-F1
#
_entry.id   AF-A0A2P7B010-F1
#
_cell.length_a   1.000
_cell.length_b   1.000
_cell.length_c   1.000
_cell.angle_alpha   90.00
_cell.angle_beta   90.00
_cell.angle_gamma   90.00
#
_symmetry.space_group_name_H-M   'P 1'
#
loop_
_entity.id
_entity.type
_entity.pdbx_description
1 polymer ?
#
loop_
_entity_poly.entity_id
_entity_poly.type
_entity_poly.pdbx_seq_one_letter_code
_entity_poly.pdbx_strand_id
1 'polypeptide(L)'
;MYPRTSEIGSTSCYFDRTPEKLVLEGYRRWTAGFETGSVIAWEMAFGLYSELLGTRDGNRALSELSLFIRTLRHCALCPLKTFPFGSHHVCREECMTLGLIAGIQNCDMVAARTCLNAMACPSRREEVEHAATDFAKTLAEMDQMLLPIPQSAIDDIISRPLRAKYH
;
A
#
# COMPACT_ATOMS: atom_id res chain seq x y z
N MET A 1 46.24 8.72 -18.25
CA MET A 1 45.48 7.48 -18.05
C MET A 1 44.91 7.52 -16.63
N TYR A 2 43.65 7.95 -16.50
CA TYR A 2 42.88 7.89 -15.25
C TYR A 2 41.51 7.36 -15.60
N PRO A 3 41.03 6.26 -14.99
CA PRO A 3 39.63 5.92 -15.04
C PRO A 3 38.91 6.75 -13.97
N ARG A 4 37.84 7.46 -14.34
CA ARG A 4 36.76 7.76 -13.40
C ARG A 4 35.52 7.09 -13.94
N THR A 5 35.29 5.89 -13.43
CA THR A 5 34.01 5.21 -13.39
C THR A 5 32.99 6.16 -12.78
N SER A 6 32.07 6.65 -13.60
CA SER A 6 30.82 7.26 -13.17
C SER A 6 29.85 6.13 -12.81
N GLU A 7 29.96 5.63 -11.58
CA GLU A 7 28.90 4.86 -10.96
C GLU A 7 27.79 5.83 -10.52
N ILE A 8 26.83 6.08 -11.40
CA ILE A 8 25.52 6.58 -10.99
C ILE A 8 24.84 5.37 -10.35
N GLY A 9 25.08 5.16 -9.06
CA GLY A 9 24.26 4.28 -8.25
C GLY A 9 22.84 4.80 -8.31
N SER A 10 21.99 4.15 -9.08
CA SER A 10 20.55 4.36 -9.02
C SER A 10 20.12 4.07 -7.59
N THR A 11 19.90 5.11 -6.78
CA THR A 11 19.22 5.00 -5.50
C THR A 11 17.82 4.50 -5.81
N SER A 12 17.65 3.17 -5.84
CA SER A 12 16.35 2.52 -5.98
C SER A 12 15.43 3.15 -4.94
N CYS A 13 14.30 3.72 -5.39
CA CYS A 13 13.35 4.33 -4.48
C CYS A 13 12.84 3.22 -3.54
N TYR A 14 12.55 3.56 -2.28
CA TYR A 14 12.00 2.60 -1.31
C TYR A 14 10.76 1.85 -1.88
N PHE A 15 9.95 2.55 -2.68
CA PHE A 15 8.74 2.01 -3.31
C PHE A 15 9.00 1.16 -4.57
N ASP A 16 10.24 1.10 -5.07
CA ASP A 16 10.58 0.27 -6.23
C ASP A 16 10.82 -1.20 -5.85
N ARG A 17 11.03 -1.47 -4.56
CA ARG A 17 11.09 -2.84 -4.04
C ARG A 17 9.77 -3.55 -4.28
N THR A 18 9.83 -4.82 -4.70
CA THR A 18 8.66 -5.61 -5.09
C THR A 18 7.54 -5.62 -4.04
N PRO A 19 7.80 -5.88 -2.75
CA PRO A 19 6.73 -5.93 -1.73
C PRO A 19 6.04 -4.56 -1.55
N GLU A 20 6.83 -3.49 -1.43
CA GLU A 20 6.33 -2.12 -1.30
C GLU A 20 5.55 -1.67 -2.54
N LYS A 21 6.03 -2.03 -3.74
CA LYS A 21 5.38 -1.73 -5.01
C LYS A 21 4.04 -2.44 -5.14
N LEU A 22 3.95 -3.73 -4.76
CA LEU A 22 2.71 -4.50 -4.80
C LEU A 22 1.62 -3.85 -3.93
N VAL A 23 1.96 -3.45 -2.71
CA VAL A 23 1.02 -2.79 -1.80
C VAL A 23 0.63 -1.41 -2.31
N LEU A 24 1.61 -0.57 -2.67
CA LEU A 24 1.35 0.82 -3.05
C LEU A 24 0.61 0.94 -4.38
N GLU A 25 1.13 0.32 -5.44
CA GLU A 25 0.52 0.41 -6.77
C GLU A 25 -0.75 -0.45 -6.86
N GLY A 26 -0.83 -1.56 -6.11
CA GLY A 26 -2.07 -2.30 -5.91
C GLY A 26 -3.16 -1.41 -5.31
N TYR A 27 -2.86 -0.74 -4.19
CA TYR A 27 -3.79 0.19 -3.54
C TYR A 27 -4.27 1.29 -4.49
N ARG A 28 -3.34 1.92 -5.21
CA ARG A 28 -3.65 2.97 -6.18
C ARG A 28 -4.60 2.51 -7.27
N ARG A 29 -4.22 1.43 -7.96
CA ARG A 29 -4.94 0.92 -9.13
C ARG A 29 -6.31 0.38 -8.75
N TRP A 30 -6.40 -0.35 -7.63
CA TRP A 30 -7.67 -0.90 -7.18
C TRP A 30 -8.64 0.17 -6.71
N THR A 31 -8.16 1.18 -5.97
CA THR A 31 -8.95 2.33 -5.54
C THR A 31 -9.40 3.18 -6.73
N ALA A 32 -8.52 3.43 -7.70
CA ALA A 32 -8.87 4.18 -8.91
C ALA A 32 -9.97 3.48 -9.74
N GLY A 33 -10.00 2.15 -9.80
CA GLY A 33 -11.09 1.42 -10.45
C GLY A 33 -12.44 1.67 -9.78
N PHE A 34 -12.47 1.80 -8.45
CA PHE A 34 -13.68 2.18 -7.71
C PHE A 34 -14.10 3.64 -7.90
N GLU A 35 -13.15 4.55 -8.06
CA GLU A 35 -13.42 5.98 -8.27
C GLU A 35 -13.90 6.28 -9.70
N THR A 36 -13.28 5.64 -10.69
CA THR A 36 -13.54 5.89 -12.12
C THR A 36 -14.59 4.97 -12.73
N GLY A 37 -14.87 3.82 -12.09
CA GLY A 37 -15.68 2.75 -12.67
C GLY A 37 -15.01 2.05 -13.87
N SER A 38 -13.74 2.37 -14.17
CA SER A 38 -13.02 1.83 -15.32
C SER A 38 -12.33 0.51 -14.97
N VAL A 39 -12.59 -0.51 -15.80
CA VAL A 39 -11.92 -1.82 -15.70
C VAL A 39 -10.41 -1.74 -15.93
N ILE A 40 -9.95 -0.72 -16.66
CA ILE A 40 -8.53 -0.54 -17.04
C ILE A 40 -7.63 -0.50 -15.80
N ALA A 41 -8.06 0.17 -14.73
CA ALA A 41 -7.27 0.26 -13.51
C ALA A 41 -7.11 -1.12 -12.83
N TRP A 42 -8.15 -1.96 -12.85
CA TRP A 42 -8.09 -3.32 -12.32
C TRP A 42 -7.25 -4.25 -13.21
N GLU A 43 -7.33 -4.10 -14.54
CA GLU A 43 -6.44 -4.82 -15.48
C GLU A 43 -4.98 -4.44 -15.25
N MET A 44 -4.68 -3.17 -15.01
CA MET A 44 -3.33 -2.73 -14.66
C MET A 44 -2.85 -3.32 -13.33
N ALA A 45 -3.74 -3.47 -12.33
CA ALA A 45 -3.39 -4.16 -11.08
C ALA A 45 -3.11 -5.65 -11.33
N PHE A 46 -3.95 -6.32 -12.12
CA PHE A 46 -3.75 -7.70 -12.53
C PHE A 46 -2.44 -7.91 -13.29
N GLY A 47 -2.11 -7.03 -14.23
CA GLY A 47 -0.84 -7.06 -14.97
C GLY A 47 0.37 -6.96 -14.04
N LEU A 48 0.34 -6.01 -13.09
CA LEU A 48 1.42 -5.84 -12.10
C LEU A 48 1.63 -7.09 -11.25
N TYR A 49 0.56 -7.65 -10.70
CA TYR A 49 0.65 -8.83 -9.84
C TYR A 49 1.09 -10.06 -10.63
N SER A 50 0.58 -10.24 -11.85
CA SER A 50 0.97 -11.35 -12.72
C SER A 50 2.43 -11.26 -13.17
N GLU A 51 2.94 -10.06 -13.44
CA GLU A 51 4.33 -9.82 -13.82
C GLU A 51 5.30 -10.12 -12.67
N LEU A 52 4.98 -9.66 -11.46
CA LEU A 52 5.88 -9.75 -10.30
C LEU A 52 5.82 -11.10 -9.58
N LEU A 53 4.65 -11.76 -9.55
CA LEU A 53 4.42 -12.98 -8.77
C LEU A 53 4.07 -14.20 -9.64
N GLY A 54 3.89 -14.02 -10.95
CA GLY A 54 3.28 -15.01 -11.81
C GLY A 54 1.76 -15.07 -11.65
N THR A 55 1.07 -15.69 -12.61
CA THR A 55 -0.40 -15.64 -12.70
C THR A 55 -1.12 -16.26 -11.50
N ARG A 56 -0.63 -17.39 -10.98
CA ARG A 56 -1.31 -18.10 -9.88
C ARG A 56 -1.22 -17.30 -8.58
N ASP A 57 -0.01 -16.96 -8.17
CA ASP A 57 0.24 -16.32 -6.89
C ASP A 57 -0.17 -14.83 -6.96
N GLY A 58 -0.01 -14.20 -8.12
CA GLY A 58 -0.56 -12.88 -8.44
C GLY A 58 -2.09 -12.80 -8.28
N ASN A 59 -2.84 -13.76 -8.81
CA ASN A 59 -4.30 -13.81 -8.64
C ASN A 59 -4.72 -13.95 -7.17
N ARG A 60 -4.00 -14.79 -6.42
CA ARG A 60 -4.27 -15.00 -5.00
C ARG A 60 -4.04 -13.71 -4.21
N ALA A 61 -2.87 -13.08 -4.35
CA ALA A 61 -2.55 -11.85 -3.64
C ALA A 61 -3.45 -10.67 -4.05
N LEU A 62 -3.84 -10.59 -5.33
CA LEU A 62 -4.76 -9.56 -5.82
C LEU A 62 -6.18 -9.76 -5.28
N SER A 63 -6.62 -11.00 -5.08
CA SER A 63 -7.93 -11.31 -4.48
C SER A 63 -8.01 -10.82 -3.04
N GLU A 64 -6.95 -11.03 -2.25
CA GLU A 64 -6.88 -10.53 -0.88
C GLU A 64 -6.77 -9.00 -0.82
N LEU A 65 -5.98 -8.38 -1.71
CA LEU A 65 -5.95 -6.92 -1.85
C LEU A 65 -7.35 -6.36 -2.15
N SER A 66 -8.06 -7.00 -3.08
CA SER A 66 -9.40 -6.60 -3.49
C SER A 66 -10.37 -6.62 -2.31
N LEU A 67 -10.34 -7.70 -1.53
CA LEU A 67 -11.14 -7.84 -0.32
C LEU A 67 -10.80 -6.74 0.69
N PHE A 68 -9.52 -6.55 0.99
CA PHE A 68 -9.05 -5.52 1.92
C PHE A 68 -9.53 -4.11 1.53
N ILE A 69 -9.34 -3.70 0.27
CA ILE A 69 -9.72 -2.34 -0.17
C ILE A 69 -11.23 -2.18 -0.22
N ARG A 70 -11.98 -3.22 -0.61
CA ARG A 70 -13.44 -3.21 -0.56
C ARG A 70 -13.95 -3.03 0.88
N THR A 71 -13.37 -3.76 1.83
CA THR A 71 -13.69 -3.66 3.26
C THR A 71 -13.38 -2.26 3.79
N LEU A 72 -12.23 -1.71 3.42
CA LEU A 72 -11.82 -0.35 3.81
C LEU A 72 -12.79 0.71 3.26
N ARG A 73 -13.26 0.56 2.01
CA ARG A 73 -14.17 1.51 1.34
C ARG A 73 -15.61 1.45 1.85
N HIS A 74 -16.02 0.41 2.58
CA HIS A 74 -17.40 0.30 3.07
C HIS A 74 -17.81 1.39 4.09
N CYS A 75 -16.88 2.24 4.54
CA CYS A 75 -17.18 3.45 5.28
C CYS A 75 -17.20 4.68 4.36
N ALA A 76 -18.38 5.28 4.14
CA ALA A 76 -18.52 6.50 3.34
C ALA A 76 -17.82 7.74 3.94
N LEU A 77 -17.53 7.73 5.25
CA LEU A 77 -16.85 8.83 5.95
C LEU A 77 -15.32 8.71 5.92
N CYS A 78 -14.77 7.60 5.41
CA CYS A 78 -13.34 7.36 5.28
C CYS A 78 -12.96 7.34 3.79
N PRO A 79 -12.90 8.49 3.10
CA PRO A 79 -12.56 8.52 1.69
C PRO A 79 -11.12 8.05 1.49
N LEU A 80 -10.95 7.07 0.60
CA LEU A 80 -9.63 6.64 0.14
C LEU A 80 -9.06 7.70 -0.80
N LYS A 81 -7.77 7.97 -0.69
CA LYS A 81 -7.09 8.95 -1.53
C LYS A 81 -5.82 8.32 -2.06
N THR A 82 -5.52 8.62 -3.31
CA THR A 82 -4.35 8.10 -3.99
C THR A 82 -3.67 9.21 -4.77
N PHE A 83 -2.36 9.08 -4.95
CA PHE A 83 -1.66 9.78 -6.02
C PHE A 83 -1.83 9.01 -7.34
N PRO A 84 -1.55 9.65 -8.50
CA PRO A 84 -1.52 8.98 -9.78
C PRO A 84 -0.58 7.77 -9.80
N PHE A 85 -0.85 6.82 -10.70
CA PHE A 85 -0.02 5.63 -10.89
C PHE A 85 1.43 6.00 -11.19
N GLY A 86 2.38 5.28 -10.59
CA GLY A 86 3.81 5.53 -10.79
C GLY A 86 4.34 6.82 -10.13
N SER A 87 3.52 7.54 -9.37
CA SER A 87 3.98 8.70 -8.58
C SER A 87 5.03 8.29 -7.55
N HIS A 88 6.15 9.03 -7.50
CA HIS A 88 7.17 8.89 -6.45
C HIS A 88 6.76 9.53 -5.12
N HIS A 89 5.64 10.26 -5.09
CA HIS A 89 5.07 10.82 -3.87
C HIS A 89 4.02 9.89 -3.29
N VAL A 90 3.91 9.85 -1.96
CA VAL A 90 2.89 9.11 -1.23
C VAL A 90 2.01 10.03 -0.40
N CYS A 91 0.70 9.77 -0.39
CA CYS A 91 -0.26 10.49 0.44
C CYS A 91 -0.38 9.84 1.83
N ARG A 92 -1.16 10.45 2.73
CA ARG A 92 -1.36 9.91 4.08
C ARG A 92 -1.95 8.51 4.03
N GLU A 93 -2.99 8.28 3.23
CA GLU A 93 -3.69 7.00 3.15
C GLU A 93 -2.81 5.88 2.55
N GLU A 94 -1.98 6.21 1.56
CA GLU A 94 -0.96 5.31 1.00
C GLU A 94 0.09 4.92 2.06
N CYS A 95 0.60 5.91 2.82
CA CYS A 95 1.54 5.65 3.90
C CYS A 95 0.95 4.77 5.00
N MET A 96 -0.30 5.03 5.41
CA MET A 96 -0.97 4.23 6.44
C MET A 96 -1.25 2.82 5.92
N THR A 97 -1.54 2.65 4.63
CA THR A 97 -1.71 1.32 4.01
C THR A 97 -0.40 0.52 4.07
N LEU A 98 0.72 1.13 3.65
CA LEU A 98 2.05 0.51 3.76
C LEU A 98 2.42 0.18 5.20
N GLY A 99 2.21 1.12 6.13
CA GLY A 99 2.52 0.93 7.55
C GLY A 99 1.66 -0.14 8.22
N LEU A 100 0.39 -0.28 7.83
CA LEU A 100 -0.47 -1.36 8.32
C LEU A 100 0.05 -2.73 7.90
N ILE A 101 0.31 -2.92 6.60
CA ILE A 101 0.78 -4.22 6.08
C ILE A 101 2.18 -4.55 6.62
N ALA A 102 3.10 -3.58 6.61
CA ALA A 102 4.44 -3.76 7.16
C ALA A 102 4.41 -4.09 8.66
N GLY A 103 3.56 -3.39 9.43
CA GLY A 103 3.39 -3.65 10.87
C GLY A 103 2.88 -5.07 11.15
N ILE A 104 1.87 -5.52 10.40
CA ILE A 104 1.34 -6.89 10.53
C ILE A 104 2.43 -7.92 10.20
N GLN A 105 3.14 -7.76 9.08
CA GLN A 105 4.17 -8.71 8.65
C GLN A 105 5.36 -8.78 9.62
N ASN A 106 5.73 -7.67 10.25
CA ASN A 106 6.88 -7.59 11.15
C ASN A 106 6.49 -7.72 12.64
N CYS A 107 5.25 -8.11 12.95
CA CYS A 107 4.72 -8.19 14.32
C CYS A 107 4.81 -6.86 15.12
N ASP A 108 4.87 -5.72 14.44
CA ASP A 108 4.81 -4.39 15.05
C ASP A 108 3.34 -3.95 15.16
N MET A 109 2.69 -4.44 16.21
CA MET A 109 1.26 -4.18 16.44
C MET A 109 0.99 -2.72 16.81
N VAL A 110 1.98 -1.97 17.28
CA VAL A 110 1.82 -0.54 17.60
C VAL A 110 1.71 0.26 16.29
N ALA A 111 2.61 0.01 15.35
CA ALA A 111 2.56 0.60 14.01
C ALA A 111 1.27 0.21 13.28
N ALA A 112 0.93 -1.09 13.27
CA ALA A 112 -0.27 -1.59 12.62
C ALA A 112 -1.54 -0.93 13.18
N ARG A 113 -1.69 -0.88 14.51
CA ARG A 113 -2.86 -0.30 15.16
C ARG A 113 -2.97 1.20 14.93
N THR A 114 -1.84 1.91 14.92
CA THR A 114 -1.80 3.35 14.63
C THR A 114 -2.30 3.64 13.22
N CYS A 115 -1.79 2.92 12.22
CA CYS A 115 -2.21 3.03 10.83
C CYS A 115 -3.68 2.66 10.63
N LEU A 116 -4.15 1.56 11.24
CA LEU A 116 -5.54 1.13 11.19
C LEU A 116 -6.48 2.20 11.76
N ASN A 117 -6.15 2.75 12.93
CA ASN A 117 -6.94 3.80 13.58
C ASN A 117 -7.00 5.09 12.75
N ALA A 118 -5.96 5.36 11.97
CA ALA A 118 -5.85 6.54 11.10
C ALA A 118 -6.69 6.43 9.82
N MET A 119 -7.05 5.21 9.38
CA MET A 119 -7.77 4.95 8.13
C MET A 119 -9.20 4.42 8.32
N ALA A 120 -9.47 3.65 9.38
CA ALA A 120 -10.74 2.95 9.57
C ALA A 120 -11.55 3.52 10.76
N CYS A 121 -12.85 3.68 10.55
CA CYS A 121 -13.78 4.06 11.61
C CYS A 121 -13.89 2.96 12.67
N PRO A 122 -14.11 3.30 13.96
CA PRO A 122 -14.14 2.32 15.06
C PRO A 122 -15.04 1.11 14.81
N SER A 123 -16.20 1.31 14.17
CA SER A 123 -17.18 0.26 13.87
C SER A 123 -16.72 -0.79 12.86
N ARG A 124 -15.65 -0.53 12.09
CA ARG A 124 -15.13 -1.44 11.05
C ARG A 124 -13.69 -1.87 11.25
N ARG A 125 -13.03 -1.42 12.31
CA ARG A 125 -11.59 -1.69 12.53
C ARG A 125 -11.27 -3.17 12.51
N GLU A 126 -12.11 -3.99 13.14
CA GLU A 126 -11.91 -5.45 13.19
C GLU A 126 -12.02 -6.10 11.79
N GLU A 127 -13.05 -5.74 11.02
CA GLU A 127 -13.23 -6.25 9.64
C GLU A 127 -12.03 -5.86 8.75
N VAL A 128 -11.59 -4.60 8.86
CA VAL A 128 -10.45 -4.08 8.09
C VAL A 128 -9.14 -4.74 8.53
N GLU A 129 -8.94 -4.91 9.84
CA GLU A 129 -7.76 -5.58 10.42
C GLU A 129 -7.66 -7.02 9.95
N HIS A 130 -8.77 -7.76 9.93
CA HIS A 130 -8.82 -9.13 9.44
C HIS A 130 -8.44 -9.23 7.96
N ALA A 131 -9.08 -8.44 7.10
CA ALA A 131 -8.78 -8.45 5.67
C ALA A 131 -7.36 -7.97 5.34
N ALA A 132 -6.85 -6.98 6.09
CA ALA A 132 -5.45 -6.55 5.97
C ALA A 132 -4.48 -7.65 6.41
N THR A 133 -4.83 -8.43 7.43
CA THR A 133 -4.02 -9.54 7.92
C THR A 133 -3.93 -10.67 6.89
N ASP A 134 -5.03 -11.03 6.24
CA ASP A 134 -5.05 -12.07 5.21
C ASP A 134 -4.22 -11.66 3.99
N PHE A 135 -4.31 -10.38 3.58
CA PHE A 135 -3.46 -9.84 2.54
C PHE A 135 -1.97 -9.84 2.92
N ALA A 136 -1.63 -9.37 4.13
CA ALA A 136 -0.26 -9.33 4.64
C ALA A 136 0.38 -10.73 4.72
N LYS A 137 -0.38 -11.73 5.21
CA LYS A 137 0.04 -13.13 5.27
C LYS A 137 0.24 -13.72 3.88
N THR A 138 -0.70 -13.46 2.97
CA THR A 138 -0.62 -13.95 1.58
C THR A 138 0.64 -13.44 0.88
N LEU A 139 1.01 -12.18 1.09
CA LEU A 139 2.28 -11.65 0.59
C LEU A 139 3.50 -12.31 1.27
N ALA A 140 3.45 -12.49 2.58
CA ALA A 140 4.55 -13.13 3.33
C ALA A 140 4.80 -14.58 2.89
N GLU A 141 3.74 -15.35 2.58
CA GLU A 141 3.82 -16.70 2.03
C GLU A 141 4.48 -16.76 0.63
N MET A 142 4.55 -15.62 -0.06
CA MET A 142 5.19 -15.46 -1.38
C MET A 142 6.56 -14.77 -1.27
N ASP A 143 7.16 -14.77 -0.08
CA ASP A 143 8.42 -14.10 0.26
C ASP A 143 8.40 -12.57 0.00
N GLN A 144 7.21 -11.97 -0.07
CA GLN A 144 7.03 -10.53 -0.25
C GLN A 144 6.88 -9.82 1.10
N MET A 145 8.02 -9.62 1.77
CA MET A 145 8.09 -8.96 3.07
C MET A 145 8.42 -7.47 2.92
N LEU A 146 7.54 -6.61 3.41
CA LEU A 146 7.78 -5.17 3.50
C LEU A 146 8.83 -4.89 4.58
N LEU A 147 9.66 -3.87 4.33
CA LEU A 147 10.50 -3.32 5.39
C LEU A 147 9.64 -2.71 6.50
N PRO A 148 10.06 -2.86 7.77
CA PRO A 148 9.40 -2.20 8.88
C PRO A 148 9.47 -0.68 8.70
N ILE A 149 8.35 -0.01 8.96
CA ILE A 149 8.26 1.46 8.94
C ILE A 149 8.33 1.93 10.39
N PRO A 150 9.33 2.76 10.77
CA PRO A 150 9.44 3.25 12.13
C PRO A 150 8.19 3.98 12.59
N GLN A 151 7.75 3.73 13.82
CA GLN A 151 6.60 4.42 14.43
C GLN A 151 6.73 5.95 14.33
N SER A 152 7.93 6.50 14.53
CA SER A 152 8.18 7.94 14.42
C SER A 152 7.87 8.51 13.02
N ALA A 153 8.05 7.73 11.96
CA ALA A 153 7.70 8.14 10.60
C ALA A 153 6.17 8.14 10.39
N ILE A 154 5.47 7.16 10.98
CA ILE A 154 4.01 7.08 10.97
C ILE A 154 3.42 8.28 11.72
N ASP A 155 3.92 8.55 12.92
CA ASP A 155 3.46 9.67 13.76
C ASP A 155 3.70 11.02 13.08
N ASP A 156 4.86 11.21 12.45
CA ASP A 156 5.16 12.43 11.69
C ASP A 156 4.11 12.65 10.58
N ILE A 157 3.79 11.62 9.80
CA ILE A 157 2.79 11.71 8.72
C ILE A 157 1.39 12.01 9.26
N ILE A 158 0.99 11.42 10.39
CA ILE A 158 -0.31 11.67 11.02
C ILE A 158 -0.40 13.10 11.56
N SER A 159 0.69 13.62 12.14
CA SER A 159 0.76 14.95 12.73
C SER A 159 0.74 16.08 11.70
N ARG A 160 1.10 15.79 10.44
CA ARG A 160 1.09 16.79 9.36
C ARG A 160 -0.33 17.29 9.13
N PRO A 161 -0.55 18.61 9.10
CA PRO A 161 -1.86 19.16 8.81
C PRO A 161 -2.30 18.72 7.41
N LEU A 162 -3.58 18.36 7.29
CA LEU A 162 -4.23 18.15 6.00
C LEU A 162 -4.07 19.45 5.20
N ARG A 163 -3.10 19.49 4.28
CA ARG A 163 -2.92 20.68 3.42
C ARG A 163 -4.24 20.88 2.68
N ALA A 164 -4.91 22.00 2.95
CA ALA A 164 -5.99 22.48 2.12
C ALA A 164 -5.43 22.60 0.69
N LYS A 165 -6.09 21.93 -0.26
CA LYS A 165 -5.72 22.05 -1.67
C LYS A 165 -5.91 23.52 -2.06
N TYR A 166 -4.84 24.20 -2.46
CA TYR A 166 -5.01 25.39 -3.30
C TYR A 166 -5.53 24.90 -4.65
N HIS A 167 -6.70 25.41 -5.02
CA HIS A 167 -7.38 25.14 -6.29
C HIS A 167 -6.58 25.70 -7.47
#